data_AF-D8G5J4-F1
#
_entry.id   AF-D8G5J4-F1
#
_cell.length_a   1.000
_cell.length_b   1.000
_cell.length_c   1.000
_cell.angle_alpha   90.00
_cell.angle_beta   90.00
_cell.angle_gamma   90.00
#
_symmetry.space_group_name_H-M   'P 1'
#
loop_
_entity.id
_entity.type
_entity.pdbx_description
1 polymer ?
#
loop_
_entity_poly.entity_id
_entity_poly.type
_entity_poly.pdbx_seq_one_letter_code
_entity_poly.pdbx_strand_id
1 'polypeptide(L)'
;MDIAEVLKLADELLFAHTGDRLDSLQETILKGTLQGQKYGKIASENHLSEGHIRDTASELWQNLSDVLGEDINKLNARSILEKNIINNSSIGYLVNGNKVSICSE
;
A
#
# COMPACT_ATOMS: atom_id res chain seq x y z
N MET A 1 5.78 2.80 12.05
CA MET A 1 4.63 3.71 12.05
C MET A 1 3.40 2.98 12.57
N ASP A 2 2.32 3.70 12.86
CA ASP A 2 1.04 3.05 13.16
C ASP A 2 0.49 2.38 11.89
N ILE A 3 -0.07 1.17 12.02
CA ILE A 3 -0.58 0.41 10.87
C ILE A 3 -1.77 1.15 10.23
N ALA A 4 -2.58 1.87 11.00
CA ALA A 4 -3.70 2.62 10.47
C ALA A 4 -3.25 3.79 9.58
N GLU A 5 -2.13 4.45 9.90
CA GLU A 5 -1.55 5.49 9.04
C GLU A 5 -1.07 4.91 7.70
N VAL A 6 -0.45 3.72 7.74
CA VAL A 6 0.00 3.02 6.54
C VAL A 6 -1.17 2.58 5.66
N LEU A 7 -2.23 2.05 6.28
CA LEU A 7 -3.46 1.68 5.57
C LEU A 7 -4.12 2.90 4.92
N LYS A 8 -4.21 4.02 5.64
CA LYS A 8 -4.78 5.25 5.12
C LYS A 8 -3.99 5.80 3.93
N LEU A 9 -2.66 5.79 3.98
CA LEU A 9 -1.84 6.21 2.85
C LEU A 9 -2.10 5.32 1.62
N ALA A 10 -2.09 4.00 1.79
CA ALA A 10 -2.32 3.08 0.69
C ALA A 10 -3.71 3.28 0.04
N ASP A 11 -4.74 3.49 0.86
CA ASP A 11 -6.09 3.79 0.39
C ASP A 11 -6.17 5.11 -0.40
N GLU A 12 -5.51 6.17 0.09
CA GLU A 12 -5.45 7.46 -0.61
C GLU A 12 -4.69 7.38 -1.93
N LEU A 13 -3.58 6.64 -1.96
CA LEU A 13 -2.77 6.42 -3.17
C LEU A 13 -3.55 5.67 -4.24
N LEU A 14 -4.24 4.58 -3.86
CA LEU A 14 -5.04 3.80 -4.79
C LEU A 14 -6.24 4.60 -5.28
N PHE A 15 -6.96 5.29 -4.40
CA PHE A 15 -8.08 6.14 -4.79
C PHE A 15 -7.67 7.24 -5.78
N ALA A 16 -6.49 7.84 -5.60
CA ALA A 16 -5.97 8.83 -6.53
C ALA A 16 -5.60 8.24 -7.91
N HIS A 17 -5.22 6.96 -7.97
CA HIS A 17 -4.78 6.29 -9.19
C HIS A 17 -5.92 5.61 -9.95
N THR A 18 -6.76 4.83 -9.27
CA THR A 18 -7.83 4.03 -9.87
C THR A 18 -9.19 4.71 -9.78
N GLY A 19 -9.37 5.65 -8.85
CA GLY A 19 -10.68 6.19 -8.48
C GLY A 19 -11.44 5.34 -7.45
N ASP A 20 -10.91 4.17 -7.10
CA ASP A 20 -11.52 3.22 -6.18
C ASP A 20 -10.71 3.09 -4.88
N ARG A 21 -11.44 2.88 -3.77
CA ARG A 21 -10.86 2.67 -2.44
C ARG A 21 -10.48 1.21 -2.25
N LEU A 22 -9.63 0.94 -1.25
CA LEU A 22 -9.35 -0.44 -0.83
C LEU A 22 -10.65 -1.13 -0.42
N ASP A 23 -10.92 -2.30 -1.01
CA ASP A 23 -12.00 -3.15 -0.52
C ASP A 23 -11.61 -3.82 0.81
N SER A 24 -12.59 -4.42 1.49
CA SER A 24 -12.38 -5.05 2.80
C SER A 24 -11.35 -6.20 2.77
N LEU A 25 -11.26 -6.92 1.66
CA LEU A 25 -10.31 -8.02 1.50
C LEU A 25 -8.90 -7.46 1.27
N GLN A 26 -8.75 -6.47 0.40
CA GLN A 26 -7.48 -5.79 0.17
C GLN A 26 -6.95 -5.13 1.46
N GLU A 27 -7.81 -4.45 2.23
CA GLU A 27 -7.45 -3.87 3.53
C GLU A 27 -6.97 -4.96 4.50
N THR A 28 -7.68 -6.08 4.56
CA THR A 28 -7.32 -7.21 5.42
C THR A 28 -5.99 -7.82 5.03
N ILE A 29 -5.72 -7.98 3.74
CA ILE A 29 -4.45 -8.48 3.20
C ILE A 29 -3.30 -7.52 3.53
N LEU A 30 -3.50 -6.22 3.33
CA LEU A 30 -2.50 -5.20 3.61
C LEU A 30 -2.18 -5.19 5.10
N LYS A 31 -3.20 -5.10 5.94
CA LYS A 31 -3.06 -5.11 7.40
C LYS A 31 -2.34 -6.36 7.90
N GLY A 32 -2.76 -7.54 7.45
CA GLY A 32 -2.12 -8.80 7.82
C GLY A 32 -0.65 -8.85 7.37
N THR A 33 -0.35 -8.32 6.19
CA THR A 33 1.03 -8.23 5.68
C THR A 33 1.89 -7.28 6.52
N LEU A 34 1.38 -6.10 6.87
CA LEU A 34 2.07 -5.13 7.73
C LEU A 34 2.34 -5.68 9.15
N GLN A 35 1.46 -6.56 9.62
CA GLN A 35 1.61 -7.32 10.88
C GLN A 35 2.52 -8.55 10.78
N GLY A 36 3.07 -8.86 9.59
CA GLY A 36 3.95 -10.01 9.38
C GLY A 36 3.22 -11.35 9.29
N GLN A 37 1.91 -11.35 9.05
CA GLN A 37 1.14 -12.58 8.91
C GLN A 37 1.46 -13.32 7.59
N LYS A 38 1.27 -14.65 7.61
CA LYS A 38 1.32 -15.48 6.40
C LYS A 38 -0.03 -15.46 5.69
N TYR A 39 -0.04 -15.62 4.36
CA TYR A 39 -1.28 -15.64 3.58
C TYR A 39 -2.21 -16.78 4.01
N GLY A 40 -1.69 -17.97 4.32
CA GLY A 40 -2.51 -19.04 4.90
C GLY A 40 -3.21 -18.66 6.22
N LYS A 41 -2.61 -17.80 7.05
CA LYS A 41 -3.26 -17.30 8.28
C LYS A 41 -4.39 -16.33 7.95
N ILE A 42 -4.11 -15.35 7.07
CA ILE A 42 -5.12 -14.38 6.60
C ILE A 42 -6.30 -15.12 5.94
N ALA A 43 -6.00 -16.11 5.10
CA ALA A 43 -7.00 -16.95 4.44
C ALA A 43 -7.88 -17.69 5.45
N SER A 44 -7.28 -18.34 6.45
CA SER A 44 -8.00 -19.09 7.48
C SER A 44 -8.90 -18.18 8.34
N GLU A 45 -8.41 -16.99 8.71
CA GLU A 45 -9.16 -16.01 9.50
C GLU A 45 -10.34 -15.39 8.73
N ASN A 46 -10.31 -15.43 7.39
CA ASN A 46 -11.36 -14.88 6.52
C ASN A 46 -12.21 -15.96 5.83
N HIS A 47 -12.00 -17.25 6.15
CA HIS A 47 -12.66 -18.38 5.48
C HIS A 47 -12.46 -18.42 3.96
N LEU A 48 -11.31 -17.95 3.49
CA LEU A 48 -10.92 -17.91 2.08
C LEU A 48 -9.82 -18.93 1.78
N SER A 49 -9.59 -19.20 0.49
CA SER A 49 -8.43 -20.01 0.07
C SER A 49 -7.16 -19.15 0.04
N GLU A 50 -6.01 -19.76 0.35
CA GLU A 50 -4.73 -19.07 0.24
C GLU A 50 -4.44 -18.62 -1.20
N GLY A 51 -4.92 -19.37 -2.21
CA GLY A 51 -4.84 -18.98 -3.62
C GLY A 51 -5.55 -17.64 -3.87
N HIS A 52 -6.80 -17.51 -3.41
CA HIS A 52 -7.57 -16.28 -3.57
C HIS A 52 -6.93 -15.07 -2.86
N ILE A 53 -6.35 -15.29 -1.67
CA ILE A 53 -5.55 -14.26 -0.98
C ILE A 53 -4.33 -13.86 -1.82
N ARG A 54 -3.62 -14.82 -2.42
CA ARG A 54 -2.44 -14.53 -3.25
C ARG A 54 -2.80 -13.76 -4.51
N ASP A 55 -3.90 -14.12 -5.17
CA ASP A 55 -4.36 -13.44 -6.38
C ASP A 55 -4.71 -11.98 -6.06
N THR A 56 -5.53 -11.76 -5.03
CA THR A 56 -5.93 -10.42 -4.58
C THR A 56 -4.72 -9.61 -4.08
N ALA A 57 -3.79 -10.24 -3.36
CA ALA A 57 -2.58 -9.58 -2.91
C ALA A 57 -1.68 -9.18 -4.08
N SER A 58 -1.58 -10.01 -5.12
CA SER A 58 -0.78 -9.70 -6.31
C SER A 58 -1.30 -8.47 -7.03
N GLU A 59 -2.62 -8.36 -7.20
CA GLU A 59 -3.27 -7.19 -7.78
C GLU A 59 -3.01 -5.94 -6.92
N LEU A 60 -3.15 -6.06 -5.61
CA LEU A 60 -2.87 -4.97 -4.68
C LEU A 60 -1.43 -4.46 -4.80
N TRP A 61 -0.45 -5.37 -4.85
CA TRP A 61 0.95 -4.98 -5.00
C TRP A 61 1.25 -4.37 -6.37
N GLN A 62 0.63 -4.85 -7.43
CA GLN A 62 0.75 -4.27 -8.76
C GLN A 62 0.25 -2.83 -8.77
N ASN A 63 -0.97 -2.59 -8.28
CA ASN A 63 -1.55 -1.25 -8.25
C ASN A 63 -0.69 -0.29 -7.41
N LEU A 64 -0.23 -0.72 -6.23
CA LEU A 64 0.66 0.10 -5.41
C LEU A 64 2.00 0.38 -6.11
N SER A 65 2.55 -0.61 -6.83
CA SER A 65 3.78 -0.44 -7.60
C SER A 65 3.60 0.59 -8.71
N ASP A 66 2.47 0.55 -9.40
CA ASP A 66 2.14 1.49 -10.47
C ASP A 66 1.96 2.92 -9.94
N VAL A 67 1.35 3.09 -8.76
CA VAL A 67 1.21 4.43 -8.15
C VAL A 67 2.54 4.99 -7.66
N LEU A 68 3.38 4.15 -7.03
CA LEU A 68 4.60 4.60 -6.37
C LEU A 68 5.84 4.56 -7.27
N GLY A 69 5.76 3.87 -8.42
CA GLY A 69 6.90 3.65 -9.30
C GLY A 69 8.01 2.78 -8.68
N GLU A 70 7.69 2.03 -7.62
CA GLU A 70 8.61 1.12 -6.92
C GLU A 70 8.07 -0.32 -7.04
N ASP A 71 8.95 -1.32 -7.19
CA ASP A 71 8.53 -2.73 -7.17
C ASP A 71 8.08 -3.11 -5.75
N ILE A 72 6.77 -3.24 -5.56
CA ILE A 72 6.17 -3.62 -4.30
C ILE A 72 5.79 -5.09 -4.34
N ASN A 73 6.13 -5.76 -3.25
CA ASN A 73 5.76 -7.14 -2.97
C ASN A 73 5.56 -7.29 -1.46
N LYS A 74 5.08 -8.47 -1.05
CA LYS A 74 4.81 -8.79 0.36
C LYS A 74 5.98 -8.46 1.30
N LEU A 75 7.23 -8.68 0.87
CA LEU A 75 8.40 -8.56 1.74
C LEU A 75 8.82 -7.12 1.97
N ASN A 76 8.61 -6.24 0.99
CA ASN A 76 9.06 -4.86 1.02
C ASN A 76 7.92 -3.84 1.19
N ALA A 77 6.65 -4.24 1.06
CA ALA A 77 5.48 -3.36 1.13
C ALA A 77 5.49 -2.50 2.39
N ARG A 78 5.79 -3.08 3.56
CA ARG A 78 5.87 -2.32 4.81
C ARG A 78 6.92 -1.22 4.74
N SER A 79 8.16 -1.56 4.37
CA SER A 79 9.25 -0.59 4.32
C SER A 79 9.01 0.51 3.29
N ILE A 80 8.48 0.16 2.10
CA ILE A 80 8.19 1.12 1.04
C ILE A 80 7.06 2.07 1.46
N LEU A 81 5.97 1.55 2.01
CA LEU A 81 4.86 2.39 2.45
C LEU A 81 5.26 3.29 3.64
N GLU A 82 5.95 2.76 4.65
CA GLU A 82 6.45 3.57 5.77
C GLU A 82 7.42 4.68 5.30
N LYS A 83 8.33 4.37 4.37
CA LYS A 83 9.20 5.38 3.72
C LYS A 83 8.38 6.47 3.02
N ASN A 84 7.34 6.08 2.28
CA ASN A 84 6.49 7.03 1.57
C ASN A 84 5.69 7.93 2.51
N ILE A 85 5.25 7.44 3.68
CA ILE A 85 4.64 8.29 4.72
C ILE A 85 5.67 9.29 5.25
N ILE A 86 6.91 8.87 5.53
CA ILE A 86 7.96 9.78 6.01
C ILE A 86 8.26 10.86 4.97
N ASN A 87 8.36 10.48 3.70
CA ASN A 87 8.60 11.42 2.60
C ASN A 87 7.42 12.38 2.44
N ASN A 88 6.19 11.89 2.44
CA ASN A 88 4.99 12.72 2.32
C ASN A 88 4.79 13.63 3.56
N SER A 89 5.15 13.15 4.76
CA SER A 89 5.13 13.95 6.00
C SER A 89 6.25 15.00 6.04
N SER A 90 7.41 14.70 5.48
CA SER A 90 8.51 15.66 5.31
C SER A 90 8.16 16.73 4.26
N ILE A 91 7.29 16.38 3.30
CA ILE A 91 6.69 17.27 2.31
C ILE A 91 5.47 18.05 2.88
N GLY A 92 5.02 17.74 4.10
CA GLY A 92 3.98 18.49 4.84
C GLY A 92 4.33 19.96 5.15
N TYR A 93 5.57 20.39 4.88
CA TYR A 93 5.96 21.80 4.89
C TYR A 93 5.88 22.50 3.52
N LEU A 94 5.53 21.81 2.42
CA LEU A 94 5.63 22.39 1.06
C LEU A 94 4.47 22.10 0.09
N VAL A 95 3.31 21.57 0.49
CA VAL A 95 2.21 21.38 -0.47
C VAL A 95 0.96 22.14 -0.08
N ASN A 96 1.06 23.46 -0.17
CA ASN A 96 0.00 24.24 -0.80
C ASN A 96 0.49 24.64 -2.21
N GLY A 97 0.24 23.75 -3.16
CA GLY A 97 0.34 23.96 -4.61
C GLY A 97 1.70 24.44 -5.12
N ASN A 98 2.57 23.53 -5.58
CA ASN A 98 3.37 23.75 -6.79
C ASN A 98 3.96 22.43 -7.30
N LYS A 99 3.69 22.17 -8.57
CA LYS A 99 4.23 21.10 -9.42
C LYS A 99 5.76 21.06 -9.33
N VAL A 100 6.31 19.99 -8.76
CA VAL A 100 7.75 19.73 -8.79
C VAL A 100 8.07 18.94 -10.06
N SER A 101 8.67 19.64 -11.03
CA SER A 101 9.46 19.04 -12.10
C SER A 101 10.85 18.79 -11.55
N ILE A 102 11.25 17.53 -11.39
CA ILE A 102 12.67 17.21 -11.11
C ILE A 102 13.33 16.92 -12.46
N CYS A 103 14.04 17.93 -12.97
CA CYS A 103 15.11 17.71 -13.93
C CYS A 103 16.30 17.13 -13.18
N SER A 104 16.92 16.09 -13.73
CA SER A 104 18.26 15.65 -13.33
C SER A 104 19.24 16.04 -14.43
N GLU A 105 20.31 16.72 -14.03
CA GLU A 105 21.49 17.04 -14.84
C GLU A 105 22.41 15.82 -14.94
#